data_AF-A0A0G3FDN9-F1
#
_entry.id   AF-A0A0G3FDN9-F1
#
_cell.length_a   1.000
_cell.length_b   1.000
_cell.length_c   1.000
_cell.angle_alpha   90.00
_cell.angle_beta   90.00
_cell.angle_gamma   90.00
#
_symmetry.space_group_name_H-M   'P 1'
#
loop_
_entity.id
_entity.type
_entity.pdbx_description
1 polymer ?
#
loop_
_entity_poly.entity_id
_entity_poly.type
_entity_poly.pdbx_seq_one_letter_code
_entity_poly.pdbx_strand_id
1 'polypeptide(L)'
;QNAKTHTSYNTINNDQADNMTMSLKVTFIDDPSADKQMAVINTTGSFLKANPTISDAPIDNYPIPGASATSRYPSQYDVAFNLQDNSARFFNVAPTNAVEETTVTSSVSYQLGGSVKASVTPNGPSGEAGATGQVTWSDSVSYKQTSYKTNLIDQTNKNVKWNVFFNGYNNQNWGIYTRDSYHSLYGNQLFMYSRTYLYESDAKGNLIPMDQLPALTNSGFSPGMIAVVISEKNTDQSNLQVAYTKHADDYQL
;
A
#
# COMPACT_ATOMS: atom_id res chain seq x y z
N GLN A 1 -7.74 -0.54 37.54
CA GLN A 1 -8.66 0.05 36.56
C GLN A 1 -8.34 -0.58 35.22
N ASN A 2 -9.33 -0.87 34.38
CA ASN A 2 -9.12 -1.53 33.09
C ASN A 2 -9.01 -0.48 31.99
N ALA A 3 -8.16 -0.73 30.99
CA ALA A 3 -8.10 0.11 29.79
C ALA A 3 -9.43 0.04 29.01
N LYS A 4 -9.81 1.16 28.41
CA LYS A 4 -10.98 1.28 27.52
C LYS A 4 -10.53 1.69 26.13
N THR A 5 -11.30 1.35 25.11
CA THR A 5 -11.02 1.74 23.73
C THR A 5 -12.18 2.46 23.11
N HIS A 6 -11.90 3.56 22.41
CA HIS A 6 -12.88 4.32 21.64
C HIS A 6 -12.46 4.32 20.17
N THR A 7 -13.34 3.85 19.28
CA THR A 7 -13.03 3.77 17.84
C THR A 7 -13.87 4.76 17.05
N SER A 8 -13.22 5.48 16.14
CA SER A 8 -13.84 6.38 15.18
C SER A 8 -13.44 5.97 13.75
N TYR A 9 -14.32 6.27 12.79
CA TYR A 9 -14.09 6.03 11.38
C TYR A 9 -14.25 7.35 10.63
N ASN A 10 -13.32 7.66 9.74
CA ASN A 10 -13.41 8.80 8.85
C ASN A 10 -13.16 8.33 7.42
N THR A 11 -14.04 8.73 6.48
CA THR A 11 -13.93 8.35 5.07
C THR A 11 -14.11 9.57 4.19
N ILE A 12 -13.20 9.74 3.25
CA ILE A 12 -13.20 10.79 2.22
C ILE A 12 -13.12 10.10 0.86
N ASN A 13 -14.01 10.46 -0.05
CA ASN A 13 -13.98 9.98 -1.43
C ASN A 13 -13.50 11.10 -2.34
N ASN A 14 -12.61 10.75 -3.27
CA ASN A 14 -12.26 11.56 -4.43
C ASN A 14 -12.80 10.85 -5.66
N ASP A 15 -14.01 11.24 -6.07
CA ASP A 15 -14.73 10.66 -7.22
C ASP A 15 -14.25 11.22 -8.57
N GLN A 16 -13.14 11.96 -8.60
CA GLN A 16 -12.50 12.43 -9.83
C GLN A 16 -11.79 11.28 -10.58
N ALA A 17 -11.05 11.60 -11.65
CA ALA A 17 -10.40 10.63 -12.53
C ALA A 17 -9.56 9.56 -11.80
N ASP A 18 -9.00 9.86 -10.62
CA ASP A 18 -8.19 8.92 -9.84
C ASP A 18 -9.01 7.89 -9.05
N ASN A 19 -10.30 8.14 -8.79
CA ASN A 19 -11.24 7.32 -8.03
C ASN A 19 -10.59 6.67 -6.79
N MET A 20 -10.53 7.45 -5.70
CA MET A 20 -9.87 7.05 -4.47
C MET A 20 -10.78 7.23 -3.26
N THR A 21 -10.91 6.17 -2.46
CA THR A 21 -11.52 6.21 -1.13
C THR A 21 -10.41 6.17 -0.09
N MET A 22 -10.30 7.22 0.72
CA MET A 22 -9.45 7.26 1.90
C MET A 22 -10.31 6.99 3.12
N SER A 23 -10.13 5.84 3.76
CA SER A 23 -10.80 5.49 5.01
C SER A 23 -9.78 5.22 6.10
N LEU A 24 -10.01 5.81 7.27
CA LEU A 24 -9.19 5.66 8.45
C LEU A 24 -10.05 5.17 9.61
N LYS A 25 -9.63 4.07 10.22
CA LYS A 25 -10.08 3.63 11.53
C LYS A 25 -9.09 4.15 12.58
N VAL A 26 -9.57 4.93 13.53
CA VAL A 26 -8.76 5.46 14.63
C VAL A 26 -9.27 4.88 15.94
N THR A 27 -8.45 4.13 16.66
CA THR A 27 -8.77 3.59 17.98
C THR A 27 -7.93 4.29 19.04
N PHE A 28 -8.59 5.05 19.91
CA PHE A 28 -8.00 5.64 21.11
C PHE A 28 -8.00 4.61 22.23
N ILE A 29 -6.86 4.46 22.92
CA ILE A 29 -6.70 3.59 24.08
C ILE A 29 -6.58 4.48 25.32
N ASP A 30 -7.59 4.43 26.17
CA ASP A 30 -7.64 5.11 27.46
C ASP A 30 -7.24 4.12 28.55
N ASP A 31 -5.97 4.18 28.95
CA ASP A 31 -5.43 3.40 30.05
C ASP A 31 -4.97 4.31 31.20
N PRO A 32 -5.69 4.31 32.34
CA PRO A 32 -5.30 5.07 33.52
C PRO A 32 -3.90 4.74 34.03
N SER A 33 -3.43 3.51 33.80
CA SER A 33 -2.13 2.99 34.23
C SER A 33 -0.98 3.27 33.25
N ALA A 34 -1.27 3.72 32.02
CA ALA A 34 -0.23 4.17 31.09
C ALA A 34 0.24 5.58 31.45
N ASP A 35 1.46 5.97 31.09
CA ASP A 35 1.99 7.34 31.29
C ASP A 35 1.66 8.29 30.13
N LYS A 36 1.32 7.75 28.96
CA LYS A 36 0.93 8.47 27.74
C LYS A 36 -0.48 8.11 27.29
N GLN A 37 -1.08 9.01 26.51
CA GLN A 37 -2.25 8.68 25.69
C GLN A 37 -1.81 8.07 24.37
N MET A 38 -2.66 7.24 23.78
CA MET A 38 -2.35 6.50 22.57
C MET A 38 -3.54 6.46 21.61
N ALA A 39 -3.24 6.62 20.33
CA ALA A 39 -4.16 6.39 19.23
C ALA A 39 -3.51 5.45 18.21
N VAL A 40 -4.27 4.47 17.73
CA VAL A 40 -3.90 3.59 16.63
C VAL A 40 -4.69 4.00 15.40
N ILE A 41 -3.99 4.30 14.32
CA ILE A 41 -4.56 4.64 13.01
C ILE A 41 -4.35 3.44 12.09
N ASN A 42 -5.42 3.02 11.41
CA ASN A 42 -5.44 1.90 10.48
C ASN A 42 -6.15 2.33 9.18
N THR A 43 -5.59 1.97 8.03
CA THR A 43 -6.11 2.34 6.70
C THR A 43 -7.26 1.46 6.19
N THR A 44 -7.83 0.59 7.03
CA THR A 44 -8.97 -0.28 6.72
C THR A 44 -10.08 0.49 6.00
N GLY A 45 -10.58 -0.06 4.90
CA GLY A 45 -11.65 0.55 4.09
C GLY A 45 -11.15 1.50 3.00
N SER A 46 -9.85 1.79 2.95
CA SER A 46 -9.25 2.56 1.86
C SER A 46 -9.17 1.76 0.55
N PHE A 47 -9.28 2.45 -0.58
CA PHE A 47 -9.10 1.90 -1.90
C PHE A 47 -8.60 2.96 -2.89
N LEU A 48 -7.54 2.64 -3.62
CA LEU A 48 -6.99 3.45 -4.71
C LEU A 48 -7.21 2.69 -6.00
N LYS A 49 -8.04 3.18 -6.91
CA LYS A 49 -8.27 2.51 -8.19
C LYS A 49 -7.00 2.55 -9.05
N ALA A 50 -6.66 1.44 -9.68
CA ALA A 50 -5.46 1.36 -10.53
C ALA A 50 -5.58 2.26 -11.77
N ASN A 51 -6.72 2.19 -12.46
CA ASN A 51 -7.00 2.90 -13.73
C ASN A 51 -5.89 2.69 -14.78
N PRO A 52 -5.51 1.45 -15.12
CA PRO A 52 -4.60 1.23 -16.23
C PRO A 52 -5.26 1.65 -17.55
N THR A 53 -4.46 2.12 -18.51
CA THR A 53 -4.96 2.51 -19.83
C THR A 53 -4.11 1.93 -20.93
N ILE A 54 -4.73 1.61 -22.06
CA ILE A 54 -4.04 1.25 -23.31
C ILE A 54 -4.37 2.32 -24.34
N SER A 55 -3.35 2.85 -25.00
CA SER A 55 -3.47 3.80 -26.10
C SER A 55 -2.49 3.47 -27.22
N ASP A 56 -2.66 4.07 -28.40
CA ASP A 56 -1.62 4.01 -29.43
C ASP A 56 -0.37 4.75 -28.92
N ALA A 57 0.82 4.24 -29.27
CA ALA A 57 2.07 4.96 -29.06
C ALA A 57 2.49 5.68 -30.36
N PRO A 58 3.15 6.85 -30.28
CA PRO A 58 3.72 7.50 -31.45
C PRO A 58 5.03 6.82 -31.85
N ILE A 59 5.21 6.58 -33.16
CA ILE A 59 6.48 6.16 -33.77
C ILE A 59 7.07 7.40 -34.44
N ASP A 60 8.27 7.84 -34.05
CA ASP A 60 8.93 9.05 -34.59
C ASP A 60 8.03 10.31 -34.54
N ASN A 61 7.30 10.50 -33.44
CA ASN A 61 6.28 11.55 -33.25
C ASN A 61 5.05 11.48 -34.17
N TYR A 62 4.87 10.37 -34.90
CA TYR A 62 3.69 10.12 -35.72
C TYR A 62 2.88 8.95 -35.14
N PRO A 63 1.60 9.15 -34.75
CA PRO A 63 0.75 8.04 -34.35
C PRO A 63 0.43 7.20 -35.59
N ILE A 64 0.94 5.96 -35.62
CA ILE A 64 0.55 4.95 -36.61
C ILE A 64 -0.40 4.00 -35.90
N PRO A 65 -1.73 4.12 -36.12
CA PRO A 65 -2.71 3.29 -35.43
C PRO A 65 -2.38 1.82 -35.55
N GLY A 66 -2.29 1.14 -34.41
CA GLY A 66 -2.04 -0.29 -34.35
C GLY A 66 -0.59 -0.75 -34.59
N ALA A 67 0.34 0.15 -34.90
CA ALA A 67 1.75 -0.23 -35.07
C ALA A 67 2.53 -0.25 -33.74
N SER A 68 2.09 0.52 -32.75
CA SER A 68 2.65 0.51 -31.40
C SER A 68 1.60 0.87 -30.36
N ALA A 69 1.79 0.40 -29.14
CA ALA A 69 0.85 0.61 -28.05
C ALA A 69 1.57 1.02 -26.76
N THR A 70 0.94 1.92 -26.00
CA THR A 70 1.36 2.25 -24.63
C THR A 70 0.37 1.62 -23.66
N SER A 71 0.88 0.81 -22.73
CA SER A 71 0.18 0.39 -21.53
C SER A 71 0.65 1.24 -20.35
N ARG A 72 -0.22 2.12 -19.87
CA ARG A 72 0.03 2.90 -18.65
C ARG A 72 -0.50 2.13 -17.46
N TYR A 73 0.35 1.92 -16.46
CA TYR A 73 0.01 1.10 -15.29
C TYR A 73 0.58 1.72 -14.01
N PRO A 74 -0.04 1.47 -12.84
CA PRO A 74 0.44 2.01 -11.57
C PRO A 74 1.74 1.31 -11.16
N SER A 75 2.87 2.00 -11.25
CA SER A 75 4.18 1.46 -10.88
C SER A 75 4.44 1.58 -9.38
N GLN A 76 3.74 2.46 -8.67
CA GLN A 76 3.89 2.63 -7.22
C GLN A 76 2.65 3.26 -6.57
N TYR A 77 2.37 2.84 -5.34
CA TYR A 77 1.41 3.48 -4.44
C TYR A 77 2.11 3.93 -3.18
N ASP A 78 1.98 5.21 -2.82
CA ASP A 78 2.50 5.75 -1.56
C ASP A 78 1.37 5.97 -0.56
N VAL A 79 1.67 5.66 0.71
CA VAL A 79 0.85 6.00 1.87
C VAL A 79 1.71 6.79 2.83
N ALA A 80 1.32 8.03 3.13
CA ALA A 80 2.08 8.91 4.01
C ALA A 80 1.21 9.50 5.12
N PHE A 81 1.74 9.51 6.33
CA PHE A 81 1.17 10.13 7.51
C PHE A 81 2.14 11.18 8.06
N ASN A 82 1.63 12.38 8.34
CA ASN A 82 2.43 13.50 8.83
C ASN A 82 1.72 14.23 9.97
N LEU A 83 2.34 14.25 11.15
CA LEU A 83 1.88 15.03 12.29
C LEU A 83 2.27 16.49 12.12
N GLN A 84 1.26 17.36 12.07
CA GLN A 84 1.42 18.78 11.72
C GLN A 84 1.92 19.65 12.88
N ASP A 85 1.95 19.11 14.10
CA ASP A 85 2.31 19.85 15.30
C ASP A 85 3.15 19.00 16.27
N ASN A 86 3.60 19.61 17.38
CA ASN A 86 4.45 18.97 18.38
C ASN A 86 3.73 18.27 19.53
N SER A 87 2.40 18.19 19.50
CA SER A 87 1.58 17.63 20.60
C SER A 87 1.62 16.11 20.68
N ALA A 88 1.89 15.44 19.55
CA ALA A 88 1.94 13.99 19.45
C ALA A 88 3.16 13.51 18.65
N ARG A 89 3.45 12.20 18.73
CA ARG A 89 4.55 11.56 18.00
C ARG A 89 4.19 10.17 17.55
N PHE A 90 4.71 9.76 16.39
CA PHE A 90 4.70 8.35 16.01
C PHE A 90 5.61 7.55 16.94
N PHE A 91 5.10 6.43 17.42
CA PHE A 91 5.82 5.52 18.32
C PHE A 91 6.17 4.19 17.64
N ASN A 92 5.21 3.61 16.93
CA ASN A 92 5.36 2.33 16.27
C ASN A 92 4.48 2.28 15.01
N VAL A 93 4.86 1.47 14.02
CA VAL A 93 4.17 1.41 12.73
C VAL A 93 4.20 -0.02 12.20
N ALA A 94 3.32 -0.37 11.27
CA ALA A 94 3.39 -1.62 10.54
C ALA A 94 2.88 -1.42 9.10
N PRO A 95 3.54 -1.99 8.09
CA PRO A 95 4.77 -2.80 8.15
C PRO A 95 6.04 -1.97 8.44
N THR A 96 7.10 -2.59 9.01
CA THR A 96 8.33 -1.88 9.43
C THR A 96 9.55 -2.07 8.52
N ASN A 97 9.61 -3.16 7.75
CA ASN A 97 10.71 -3.51 6.85
C ASN A 97 10.20 -3.72 5.42
N ALA A 98 11.10 -3.99 4.48
CA ALA A 98 10.73 -4.52 3.18
C ALA A 98 9.94 -5.83 3.34
N VAL A 99 8.74 -5.88 2.79
CA VAL A 99 7.84 -7.04 2.82
C VAL A 99 7.71 -7.56 1.40
N GLU A 100 8.10 -8.82 1.18
CA GLU A 100 8.06 -9.48 -0.14
C GLU A 100 6.92 -10.49 -0.26
N GLU A 101 6.25 -10.78 0.85
CA GLU A 101 5.14 -11.71 0.95
C GLU A 101 3.96 -11.23 0.10
N THR A 102 3.29 -12.16 -0.58
CA THR A 102 2.15 -11.84 -1.45
C THR A 102 0.95 -11.31 -0.69
N THR A 103 0.85 -11.62 0.60
CA THR A 103 -0.16 -11.08 1.53
C THR A 103 0.57 -10.47 2.71
N VAL A 104 0.31 -9.19 2.96
CA VAL A 104 0.85 -8.43 4.09
C VAL A 104 -0.26 -8.26 5.11
N THR A 105 0.00 -8.64 6.36
CA THR A 105 -0.94 -8.47 7.47
C THR A 105 -0.25 -7.65 8.56
N SER A 106 -0.65 -6.40 8.68
CA SER A 106 -0.23 -5.51 9.75
C SER A 106 -1.11 -5.73 10.96
N SER A 107 -0.49 -5.95 12.12
CA SER A 107 -1.19 -6.16 13.39
C SER A 107 -0.65 -5.23 14.46
N VAL A 108 -1.49 -4.88 15.41
CA VAL A 108 -1.12 -4.15 16.63
C VAL A 108 -1.73 -4.83 17.84
N SER A 109 -0.97 -4.88 18.92
CA SER A 109 -1.44 -5.35 20.23
C SER A 109 -1.08 -4.35 21.32
N TYR A 110 -1.97 -4.26 22.30
CA TYR A 110 -1.86 -3.40 23.48
C TYR A 110 -2.00 -4.23 24.75
N GLN A 111 -1.16 -3.93 25.75
CA GLN A 111 -1.21 -4.48 27.09
C GLN A 111 -1.38 -3.36 28.11
N LEU A 112 -2.13 -3.65 29.17
CA LEU A 112 -2.31 -2.75 30.31
C LEU A 112 -0.96 -2.21 30.82
N GLY A 113 -0.89 -0.90 31.08
CA GLY A 113 0.33 -0.21 31.48
C GLY A 113 1.12 0.43 30.34
N GLY A 114 0.61 0.42 29.10
CA GLY A 114 1.15 1.22 27.99
C GLY A 114 2.03 0.46 26.98
N SER A 115 2.20 -0.84 27.13
CA SER A 115 3.01 -1.64 26.18
C SER A 115 2.22 -1.87 24.89
N VAL A 116 2.77 -1.40 23.76
CA VAL A 116 2.18 -1.54 22.43
C VAL A 116 3.21 -2.05 21.43
N LYS A 117 2.79 -2.98 20.56
CA LYS A 117 3.61 -3.51 19.48
C LYS A 117 2.81 -3.54 18.19
N ALA A 118 3.30 -2.85 17.17
CA ALA A 118 2.84 -2.99 15.79
C ALA A 118 3.87 -3.82 15.00
N SER A 119 3.41 -4.75 14.15
CA SER A 119 4.28 -5.65 13.39
C SER A 119 3.55 -6.31 12.22
N VAL A 120 4.31 -6.91 11.30
CA VAL A 120 3.75 -7.83 10.29
C VAL A 120 3.61 -9.22 10.91
N THR A 121 2.42 -9.80 10.84
CA THR A 121 2.13 -11.13 11.40
C THR A 121 1.34 -11.96 10.38
N PRO A 122 1.91 -13.04 9.80
CA PRO A 122 1.25 -13.82 8.75
C PRO A 122 -0.15 -14.36 9.12
N ASN A 123 -0.40 -14.61 10.41
CA ASN A 123 -1.64 -15.22 10.91
C ASN A 123 -2.52 -14.26 11.73
N GLY A 124 -2.40 -12.94 11.52
CA GLY A 124 -3.02 -11.93 12.39
C GLY A 124 -2.29 -11.80 13.73
N PRO A 125 -2.80 -11.04 14.71
CA PRO A 125 -2.14 -10.85 15.99
C PRO A 125 -2.06 -12.19 16.73
N SER A 126 -0.99 -12.95 16.52
CA SER A 126 -0.63 -14.04 17.42
C SER A 126 -0.19 -13.38 18.70
N GLY A 127 -0.78 -13.77 19.83
CA GLY A 127 -0.17 -13.50 21.14
C GLY A 127 1.21 -14.14 21.14
N GLU A 128 2.23 -13.40 20.70
CA GLU A 128 3.57 -13.94 20.57
C GLU A 128 4.04 -14.38 21.96
N ALA A 129 4.32 -15.67 22.03
CA ALA A 129 4.88 -16.40 23.15
C ALA A 129 6.10 -15.66 23.69
N GLY A 130 5.92 -14.97 24.80
CA GLY A 130 6.92 -14.09 25.43
C GLY A 130 6.28 -13.00 26.28
N ALA A 131 5.03 -12.63 26.02
CA ALA A 131 4.26 -11.76 26.90
C ALA A 131 3.73 -12.56 28.10
N THR A 132 4.36 -12.42 29.26
CA THR A 132 3.80 -12.86 30.55
C THR A 132 2.59 -12.00 31.00
N GLY A 133 2.10 -11.11 30.13
CA GLY A 133 1.00 -10.17 30.39
C GLY A 133 -0.19 -10.41 29.46
N GLN A 134 -1.39 -10.27 30.00
CA GLN A 134 -2.65 -10.42 29.28
C GLN A 134 -2.82 -9.30 28.24
N VAL A 135 -2.88 -9.65 26.96
CA VAL A 135 -3.24 -8.71 25.87
C VAL A 135 -4.63 -8.14 26.16
N THR A 136 -4.73 -6.82 26.20
CA THR A 136 -5.96 -6.11 26.56
C THR A 136 -6.75 -5.69 25.33
N TRP A 137 -6.07 -5.40 24.22
CA TRP A 137 -6.69 -5.07 22.94
C TRP A 137 -5.74 -5.40 21.77
N SER A 138 -6.29 -5.74 20.61
CA SER A 138 -5.52 -5.95 19.38
C SER A 138 -6.36 -5.65 18.14
N ASP A 139 -5.71 -5.29 17.04
CA ASP A 139 -6.32 -5.07 15.73
C ASP A 139 -5.39 -5.50 14.60
N SER A 140 -5.95 -5.75 13.41
CA SER A 140 -5.15 -6.11 12.23
C SER A 140 -5.82 -5.70 10.93
N VAL A 141 -5.00 -5.48 9.90
CA VAL A 141 -5.43 -5.19 8.53
C VAL A 141 -4.49 -5.88 7.54
N SER A 142 -5.04 -6.36 6.43
CA SER A 142 -4.27 -7.09 5.43
C SER A 142 -4.52 -6.60 4.02
N TYR A 143 -3.53 -6.78 3.15
CA TYR A 143 -3.64 -6.55 1.72
C TYR A 143 -2.79 -7.54 0.93
N LYS A 144 -3.17 -7.75 -0.33
CA LYS A 144 -2.37 -8.54 -1.27
C LYS A 144 -1.48 -7.61 -2.09
N GLN A 145 -0.28 -8.06 -2.41
CA GLN A 145 0.69 -7.29 -3.18
C GLN A 145 1.42 -8.12 -4.23
N THR A 146 0.77 -9.13 -4.83
CA THR A 146 1.38 -9.93 -5.91
C THR A 146 1.98 -9.03 -6.99
N SER A 147 3.25 -9.26 -7.33
CA SER A 147 4.09 -8.45 -8.26
C SER A 147 4.55 -7.09 -7.74
N TYR A 148 4.20 -6.73 -6.51
CA TYR A 148 4.62 -5.51 -5.80
C TYR A 148 5.38 -5.89 -4.52
N LYS A 149 6.10 -4.92 -3.97
CA LYS A 149 6.73 -5.01 -2.66
C LYS A 149 6.43 -3.74 -1.87
N THR A 150 6.35 -3.89 -0.55
CA THR A 150 6.13 -2.77 0.35
C THR A 150 7.41 -2.45 1.09
N ASN A 151 7.85 -1.19 1.06
CA ASN A 151 8.88 -0.70 1.96
C ASN A 151 8.33 0.44 2.83
N LEU A 152 8.80 0.48 4.07
CA LEU A 152 8.76 1.68 4.87
C LEU A 152 9.98 2.54 4.48
N ILE A 153 9.75 3.72 3.91
CA ILE A 153 10.80 4.56 3.31
C ILE A 153 11.07 5.84 4.09
N ASP A 154 10.17 6.23 5.00
CA ASP A 154 10.39 7.30 5.96
C ASP A 154 9.73 6.92 7.29
N GLN A 155 10.46 7.05 8.38
CA GLN A 155 9.94 6.92 9.73
C GLN A 155 10.70 7.86 10.66
N THR A 156 10.01 8.90 11.11
CA THR A 156 10.43 9.80 12.17
C THR A 156 9.34 9.89 13.23
N ASN A 157 9.56 10.66 14.28
CA ASN A 157 8.50 10.96 15.25
C ASN A 157 7.37 11.83 14.65
N LYS A 158 7.51 12.36 13.43
CA LYS A 158 6.52 13.22 12.74
C LYS A 158 6.04 12.73 11.40
N ASN A 159 6.79 11.85 10.75
CA ASN A 159 6.51 11.38 9.40
C ASN A 159 6.58 9.86 9.36
N VAL A 160 5.67 9.26 8.62
CA VAL A 160 5.73 7.86 8.25
C VAL A 160 5.33 7.78 6.78
N LYS A 161 6.12 7.09 5.96
CA LYS A 161 5.80 6.87 4.55
C LYS A 161 6.12 5.44 4.15
N TRP A 162 5.13 4.79 3.55
CA TRP A 162 5.29 3.53 2.84
C TRP A 162 5.21 3.76 1.34
N ASN A 163 5.97 2.98 0.58
CA ASN A 163 5.74 2.79 -0.84
C ASN A 163 5.47 1.31 -1.14
N VAL A 164 4.47 1.06 -1.97
CA VAL A 164 4.12 -0.25 -2.51
C VAL A 164 4.41 -0.19 -4.01
N PHE A 165 5.58 -0.67 -4.41
CA PHE A 165 6.13 -0.48 -5.75
C PHE A 165 6.17 -1.78 -6.54
N PHE A 166 6.01 -1.68 -7.85
CA PHE A 166 6.07 -2.80 -8.76
C PHE A 166 7.47 -3.43 -8.73
N ASN A 167 7.54 -4.70 -8.37
CA ASN A 167 8.80 -5.42 -8.21
C ASN A 167 9.06 -6.42 -9.33
N GLY A 168 8.01 -6.95 -9.94
CA GLY A 168 8.15 -7.80 -11.12
C GLY A 168 6.97 -8.74 -11.31
N TYR A 169 6.71 -9.09 -12.56
CA TYR A 169 5.55 -9.88 -12.98
C TYR A 169 6.00 -11.13 -13.72
N ASN A 170 5.45 -12.28 -13.35
CA ASN A 170 5.62 -13.50 -14.12
C ASN A 170 4.72 -13.47 -15.35
N ASN A 171 5.27 -13.04 -16.49
CA ASN A 171 4.53 -12.98 -17.74
C ASN A 171 4.41 -14.39 -18.33
N GLN A 172 3.21 -14.98 -18.25
CA GLN A 172 2.83 -16.27 -18.87
C GLN A 172 3.86 -17.40 -18.65
N ASN A 173 4.50 -17.47 -17.49
CA ASN A 173 5.54 -18.46 -17.13
C ASN A 173 6.84 -18.38 -17.94
N TRP A 174 7.07 -17.30 -18.70
CA TRP A 174 8.34 -17.07 -19.41
C TRP A 174 9.44 -16.52 -18.51
N GLY A 175 9.08 -16.00 -17.33
CA GLY A 175 10.02 -15.42 -16.38
C GLY A 175 9.43 -14.22 -15.66
N ILE A 176 10.14 -13.79 -14.61
CA ILE A 176 9.82 -12.57 -13.88
C ILE A 176 10.46 -11.40 -14.62
N TYR A 177 9.62 -10.51 -15.14
CA TYR A 177 10.05 -9.27 -15.78
C TYR A 177 9.87 -8.09 -14.82
N THR A 178 10.79 -7.16 -14.87
CA THR A 178 10.84 -5.92 -14.08
C THR A 178 10.80 -4.71 -15.02
N ARG A 179 10.76 -3.51 -14.44
CA ARG A 179 10.86 -2.24 -15.18
C ARG A 179 12.14 -2.15 -16.02
N ASP A 180 13.21 -2.77 -15.54
CA ASP A 180 14.56 -2.72 -16.14
C ASP A 180 14.89 -3.97 -16.97
N SER A 181 13.95 -4.89 -17.15
CA SER A 181 14.18 -6.08 -17.97
C SER A 181 14.44 -5.70 -19.42
N TYR A 182 15.45 -6.32 -20.03
CA TYR A 182 15.85 -6.01 -21.39
C TYR A 182 16.33 -7.25 -22.14
N HIS A 183 15.86 -7.38 -23.38
CA HIS A 183 16.32 -8.36 -24.35
C HIS A 183 16.78 -7.64 -25.61
N SER A 184 17.93 -8.02 -26.16
CA SER A 184 18.57 -7.33 -27.30
C SER A 184 17.68 -7.19 -28.54
N LEU A 185 16.82 -8.18 -28.79
CA LEU A 185 15.90 -8.19 -29.95
C LEU A 185 14.48 -7.71 -29.63
N TYR A 186 14.03 -7.81 -28.39
CA TYR A 186 12.61 -7.67 -28.03
C TYR A 186 12.37 -6.58 -26.98
N GLY A 187 13.41 -5.88 -26.56
CA GLY A 187 13.34 -4.88 -25.50
C GLY A 187 12.84 -5.48 -24.18
N ASN A 188 12.07 -4.68 -23.44
CA ASN A 188 11.36 -5.16 -22.26
C ASN A 188 10.10 -5.91 -22.70
N GLN A 189 9.87 -7.09 -22.15
CA GLN A 189 8.74 -7.96 -22.49
C GLN A 189 7.70 -8.03 -21.36
N LEU A 190 7.74 -7.08 -20.42
CA LEU A 190 6.94 -7.07 -19.20
C LEU A 190 5.46 -7.36 -19.43
N PHE A 191 4.86 -6.68 -20.41
CA PHE A 191 3.45 -6.86 -20.80
C PHE A 191 3.28 -7.26 -22.27
N MET A 192 4.31 -7.81 -22.91
CA MET A 192 4.20 -8.38 -24.25
C MET A 192 3.50 -9.74 -24.17
N TYR A 193 2.41 -9.91 -24.91
CA TYR A 193 1.71 -11.19 -24.97
C TYR A 193 2.50 -12.24 -25.77
N SER A 194 3.06 -11.85 -26.91
CA SER A 194 3.77 -12.76 -27.81
C SER A 194 4.84 -12.05 -28.64
N ARG A 195 5.92 -12.78 -28.96
CA ARG A 195 7.03 -12.29 -29.80
C ARG A 195 6.74 -12.43 -31.30
N THR A 196 5.95 -13.42 -31.68
CA THR A 196 5.83 -13.87 -33.09
C THR A 196 4.39 -13.96 -33.58
N TYR A 197 3.42 -14.05 -32.67
CA TYR A 197 2.01 -14.16 -32.98
C TYR A 197 1.29 -12.97 -32.39
N LEU A 198 0.95 -12.02 -33.24
CA LEU A 198 -0.03 -10.99 -32.94
C LEU A 198 -1.31 -11.66 -32.42
N TYR A 199 -1.59 -11.55 -31.12
CA TYR A 199 -2.81 -12.11 -30.49
C TYR A 199 -4.07 -11.45 -31.09
N GLU A 200 -3.96 -10.19 -31.49
CA GLU A 200 -4.83 -9.53 -32.48
C GLU A 200 -3.98 -8.78 -33.50
N SER A 201 -4.56 -8.34 -34.62
CA SER A 201 -3.85 -7.76 -35.78
C SER A 201 -3.03 -6.48 -35.52
N ASP A 202 -3.02 -5.97 -34.29
CA ASP A 202 -2.37 -4.72 -33.91
C ASP A 202 -1.57 -4.82 -32.59
N ALA A 203 -0.75 -3.80 -32.32
CA ALA A 203 0.11 -3.76 -31.13
C ALA A 203 -0.66 -3.75 -29.80
N LYS A 204 -1.89 -3.22 -29.77
CA LYS A 204 -2.71 -3.21 -28.55
C LYS A 204 -3.15 -4.63 -28.21
N GLY A 205 -3.53 -5.40 -29.22
CA GLY A 205 -3.85 -6.81 -29.08
C GLY A 205 -2.65 -7.65 -28.63
N ASN A 206 -1.41 -7.19 -28.82
CA ASN A 206 -0.23 -7.90 -28.37
C ASN A 206 0.23 -7.51 -26.94
N LEU A 207 -0.57 -6.75 -26.20
CA LEU A 207 -0.38 -6.53 -24.76
C LEU A 207 -1.10 -7.62 -23.94
N ILE A 208 -0.58 -7.91 -22.74
CA ILE A 208 -1.29 -8.79 -21.80
C ILE A 208 -2.68 -8.21 -21.48
N PRO A 209 -3.76 -8.99 -21.63
CA PRO A 209 -5.11 -8.56 -21.26
C PRO A 209 -5.17 -8.06 -19.82
N MET A 210 -5.92 -6.97 -19.59
CA MET A 210 -5.99 -6.31 -18.28
C MET A 210 -6.42 -7.26 -17.15
N ASP A 211 -7.34 -8.18 -17.43
CA ASP A 211 -7.84 -9.17 -16.47
C ASP A 211 -6.80 -10.25 -16.08
N GLN A 212 -5.71 -10.37 -16.83
CA GLN A 212 -4.57 -11.25 -16.53
C GLN A 212 -3.42 -10.52 -15.81
N LEU A 213 -3.48 -9.20 -15.71
CA LEU A 213 -2.51 -8.41 -14.94
C LEU A 213 -2.74 -8.58 -13.43
N PRO A 214 -1.70 -8.35 -12.60
CA PRO A 214 -1.84 -8.38 -11.16
C PRO A 214 -2.92 -7.43 -10.64
N ALA A 215 -3.58 -7.78 -9.54
CA ALA A 215 -4.70 -6.99 -9.00
C ALA A 215 -4.34 -5.53 -8.71
N LEU A 216 -3.11 -5.25 -8.24
CA LEU A 216 -2.63 -3.88 -7.99
C LEU A 216 -2.36 -3.11 -9.28
N THR A 217 -2.14 -3.80 -10.40
CA THR A 217 -1.94 -3.22 -11.72
C THR A 217 -3.27 -2.96 -12.43
N ASN A 218 -4.26 -3.85 -12.27
CA ASN A 218 -5.53 -3.78 -12.98
C ASN A 218 -6.70 -3.19 -12.16
N SER A 219 -6.90 -3.71 -10.95
CA SER A 219 -8.06 -3.36 -10.12
C SER A 219 -7.79 -2.15 -9.25
N GLY A 220 -6.79 -2.24 -8.39
CA GLY A 220 -6.45 -1.19 -7.43
C GLY A 220 -5.78 -1.71 -6.18
N PHE A 221 -5.55 -0.80 -5.24
CA PHE A 221 -4.81 -1.03 -4.01
C PHE A 221 -5.64 -0.65 -2.79
N SER A 222 -5.84 -1.61 -1.88
CA SER A 222 -6.41 -1.36 -0.55
C SER A 222 -5.30 -1.43 0.48
N PRO A 223 -4.79 -0.30 0.99
CA PRO A 223 -3.68 -0.32 1.94
C PRO A 223 -4.09 -0.96 3.28
N GLY A 224 -3.17 -1.72 3.87
CA GLY A 224 -3.28 -2.24 5.23
C GLY A 224 -2.12 -1.79 6.10
N MET A 225 -2.03 -0.48 6.35
CA MET A 225 -0.99 0.14 7.15
C MET A 225 -1.54 0.51 8.52
N ILE A 226 -0.68 0.40 9.55
CA ILE A 226 -0.97 0.80 10.92
C ILE A 226 0.08 1.80 11.39
N ALA A 227 -0.34 2.87 12.05
CA ALA A 227 0.53 3.77 12.79
C ALA A 227 0.00 3.97 14.21
N VAL A 228 0.92 3.93 15.18
CA VAL A 228 0.65 4.20 16.59
C VAL A 228 1.19 5.58 16.91
N VAL A 229 0.31 6.44 17.41
CA VAL A 229 0.59 7.81 17.83
C VAL A 229 0.46 7.87 19.35
N ILE A 230 1.40 8.54 20.01
CA ILE A 230 1.37 8.80 21.45
C ILE A 230 1.49 10.28 21.75
N SER A 231 0.87 10.72 22.85
CA SER A 231 0.89 12.10 23.35
C SER A 231 0.93 12.15 24.88
N GLU A 232 1.20 13.33 25.43
CA GLU A 232 1.08 13.55 26.88
C GLU A 232 -0.39 13.50 27.32
N LYS A 233 -0.68 13.06 28.55
CA LYS A 233 -2.05 12.89 29.07
C LYS A 233 -2.92 14.15 29.08
N ASN A 234 -2.31 15.32 29.04
CA ASN A 234 -2.98 16.62 29.00
C ASN A 234 -3.10 17.18 27.56
N THR A 235 -2.84 16.36 26.54
CA THR A 235 -2.97 16.77 25.15
C THR A 235 -4.42 16.63 24.70
N ASP A 236 -5.06 17.75 24.38
CA ASP A 236 -6.46 17.73 23.95
C ASP A 236 -6.64 17.37 22.47
N GLN A 237 -5.73 17.85 21.61
CA GLN A 237 -5.82 17.67 20.16
C GLN A 237 -4.43 17.58 19.52
N SER A 238 -4.35 16.80 18.44
CA SER A 238 -3.23 16.77 17.50
C SER A 238 -3.76 16.71 16.06
N ASN A 239 -3.02 17.29 15.12
CA ASN A 239 -3.40 17.30 13.71
C ASN A 239 -2.56 16.31 12.89
N LEU A 240 -3.24 15.40 12.19
CA LEU A 240 -2.65 14.42 11.29
C LEU A 240 -3.05 14.73 9.84
N GLN A 241 -2.05 14.88 8.98
CA GLN A 241 -2.25 14.85 7.53
C GLN A 241 -2.01 13.44 7.02
N VAL A 242 -2.88 13.00 6.11
CA VAL A 242 -2.76 11.73 5.41
C VAL A 242 -2.75 11.98 3.91
N ALA A 243 -1.82 11.36 3.20
CA ALA A 243 -1.70 11.47 1.75
C ALA A 243 -1.55 10.08 1.12
N TYR A 244 -2.34 9.84 0.09
CA TYR A 244 -2.23 8.70 -0.80
C TYR A 244 -1.77 9.21 -2.17
N THR A 245 -0.77 8.57 -2.76
CA THR A 245 -0.24 8.96 -4.08
C THR A 245 -0.08 7.74 -4.97
N LYS A 246 -0.45 7.86 -6.24
CA LYS A 246 -0.28 6.81 -7.25
C LYS A 246 0.68 7.32 -8.32
N HIS A 247 1.74 6.58 -8.56
CA HIS A 247 2.68 6.83 -9.66
C HIS A 247 2.43 5.80 -10.76
N ALA A 248 2.57 6.22 -12.01
CA ALA A 248 2.32 5.37 -13.16
C ALA A 248 3.50 5.42 -14.13
N ASP A 249 3.79 4.26 -14.72
CA ASP A 249 4.76 4.08 -15.77
C ASP A 249 4.04 3.77 -17.10
N ASP A 250 4.70 4.12 -18.19
CA ASP A 250 4.27 3.80 -19.54
C ASP A 250 5.16 2.66 -20.08
N TYR A 251 4.56 1.50 -20.36
CA TYR A 251 5.20 0.41 -21.08
C TYR A 251 4.82 0.50 -22.56
N GLN A 252 5.81 0.59 -23.44
CA GLN A 252 5.60 0.69 -24.89
C GLN A 252 6.00 -0.61 -25.58
N LEU A 253 5.16 -1.02 -26.52
CA LEU A 253 5.34 -2.17 -27.41
C LEU A 253 5.29 -1.71 -28.87
#